data_AF-A0A7K6SFS7-F1
#
_entry.id   AF-A0A7K6SFS7-F1
#
_cell.length_a   1.000
_cell.length_b   1.000
_cell.length_c   1.000
_cell.angle_alpha   90.00
_cell.angle_beta   90.00
_cell.angle_gamma   90.00
#
_symmetry.space_group_name_H-M   'P 1'
#
loop_
_entity.id
_entity.type
_entity.pdbx_description
1 polymer ?
#
loop_
_entity_poly.entity_id
_entity_poly.type
_entity_poly.pdbx_seq_one_letter_code
_entity_poly.pdbx_strand_id
1 'polypeptide(L)'
;GPDLGYVSREPLFEASASLDSFGNLEVSPPVTVAGKEYPLGRILIGSSFPTSAGRRMTRVVRDFLYAQQVQAPVELYSDWLSMGHVDEFVTFVPTSDTKRFRMLMASPAACYKLFREKQKEGQGEATMFKGKGDNGQLQLSFDIARAAPQSSRPVGPDTKRVTINKVLSNEILMQQNQYVQRCIDWNRDILKKELGLTEEDIVDLPALFKLDKQGKAIPYFPNMVTMIVLAKDLGVPKPFGPMVEGECCLEQQTRSLLEPLGLHCLFLEDVTSYHGRFGEVRCGTNVQRRPFAFKWWHVLP
;
A
#
# COMPACT_ATOMS: atom_id res chain seq x y z
N GLY A 1 8.31 30.62 -0.27
CA GLY A 1 8.43 31.60 -1.39
C GLY A 1 7.23 32.53 -1.38
N PRO A 2 7.09 33.46 -2.32
CA PRO A 2 5.83 34.19 -2.51
C PRO A 2 4.67 33.20 -2.63
N ASP A 3 3.62 33.38 -1.82
CA ASP A 3 2.43 32.53 -1.73
C ASP A 3 2.68 31.02 -1.51
N LEU A 4 3.85 30.65 -0.98
CA LEU A 4 4.20 29.29 -0.62
C LEU A 4 4.78 29.27 0.80
N GLY A 5 3.91 28.95 1.77
CA GLY A 5 4.23 28.85 3.18
C GLY A 5 5.14 27.66 3.50
N TYR A 6 5.83 27.76 4.64
CA TYR A 6 6.68 26.69 5.17
C TYR A 6 6.39 26.51 6.66
N VAL A 7 6.32 25.26 7.11
CA VAL A 7 6.18 24.93 8.53
C VAL A 7 6.95 23.63 8.81
N SER A 8 7.64 23.59 9.94
CA SER A 8 8.31 22.39 10.44
C SER A 8 8.06 22.22 11.95
N ARG A 9 8.22 20.99 12.43
CA ARG A 9 8.20 20.64 13.85
C ARG A 9 9.35 19.68 14.10
N GLU A 10 10.23 20.04 15.03
CA GLU A 10 11.42 19.27 15.35
C GLU A 10 11.32 18.76 16.80
N PRO A 11 11.53 17.46 17.05
CA PRO A 11 11.50 16.93 18.40
C PRO A 11 12.75 17.37 19.17
N LEU A 12 12.58 17.80 20.42
CA LEU A 12 13.70 18.23 21.27
C LEU A 12 14.50 17.07 21.87
N PHE A 13 13.83 15.96 22.17
CA PHE A 13 14.41 14.82 22.89
C PHE A 13 14.04 13.45 22.30
N GLU A 14 12.96 13.38 21.50
CA GLU A 14 12.50 12.14 20.87
C GLU A 14 13.26 11.91 19.56
N ALA A 15 13.78 10.70 19.36
CA ALA A 15 14.42 10.34 18.10
C ALA A 15 13.37 10.19 17.00
N SER A 16 13.62 10.77 15.83
CA SER A 16 12.77 10.57 14.65
C SER A 16 12.80 9.11 14.21
N ALA A 17 11.63 8.59 13.85
CA ALA A 17 11.45 7.26 13.30
C ALA A 17 10.99 7.33 11.84
N SER A 18 11.02 6.18 11.14
CA SER A 18 10.46 6.09 9.78
C SER A 18 9.02 6.61 9.70
N LEU A 19 8.23 6.44 10.79
CA LEU A 19 6.85 6.91 10.91
C LEU A 19 6.68 8.44 10.94
N ASP A 20 7.76 9.23 11.08
CA ASP A 20 7.72 10.68 10.92
C ASP A 20 7.78 11.14 9.45
N SER A 21 8.05 10.22 8.52
CA SER A 21 8.01 10.51 7.08
C SER A 21 6.57 10.71 6.61
N PHE A 22 6.35 11.61 5.65
CA PHE A 22 4.99 11.99 5.23
C PHE A 22 4.27 10.99 4.30
N GLY A 23 4.90 9.87 3.90
CA GLY A 23 4.14 8.69 3.45
C GLY A 23 3.25 8.11 4.57
N ASN A 24 3.61 8.38 5.83
CA ASN A 24 2.80 8.05 7.00
C ASN A 24 1.80 9.15 7.41
N LEU A 25 1.55 10.15 6.56
CA LEU A 25 0.61 11.24 6.80
C LEU A 25 -0.29 11.44 5.59
N GLU A 26 -1.53 10.97 5.72
CA GLU A 26 -2.54 10.99 4.66
C GLU A 26 -3.80 11.71 5.14
N VAL A 27 -4.77 11.88 4.25
CA VAL A 27 -6.08 12.47 4.59
C VAL A 27 -7.19 11.80 3.80
N SER A 28 -8.30 11.49 4.48
CA SER A 28 -9.49 10.95 3.82
C SER A 28 -10.19 12.00 2.96
N PRO A 29 -11.05 11.59 2.01
CA PRO A 29 -12.09 12.46 1.47
C PRO A 29 -13.05 12.97 2.57
N PRO A 30 -13.90 13.97 2.27
CA PRO A 30 -14.98 14.38 3.17
C PRO A 30 -15.94 13.23 3.48
N VAL A 31 -16.30 13.07 4.75
CA VAL A 31 -17.14 11.97 5.25
C VAL A 31 -18.13 12.45 6.31
N THR A 32 -19.17 11.65 6.54
CA THR A 32 -20.11 11.85 7.64
C THR A 32 -20.16 10.58 8.47
N VAL A 33 -19.93 10.71 9.77
CA VAL A 33 -19.80 9.58 10.69
C VAL A 33 -20.80 9.74 11.83
N ALA A 34 -21.77 8.83 11.90
CA ALA A 34 -22.83 8.85 12.92
C ALA A 34 -23.50 10.24 13.08
N GLY A 35 -23.73 10.96 11.97
CA GLY A 35 -24.33 12.29 11.93
C GLY A 35 -23.36 13.47 12.11
N LYS A 36 -22.07 13.22 12.44
CA LYS A 36 -21.04 14.26 12.47
C LYS A 36 -20.38 14.40 11.10
N GLU A 37 -20.40 15.61 10.55
CA GLU A 37 -19.75 15.91 9.26
C GLU A 37 -18.26 16.26 9.44
N TYR A 38 -17.44 15.72 8.56
CA TYR A 38 -16.02 16.05 8.41
C TYR A 38 -15.80 16.59 6.98
N PRO A 39 -16.15 17.86 6.71
CA PRO A 39 -16.21 18.41 5.35
C PRO A 39 -14.84 18.58 4.69
N LEU A 40 -13.75 18.50 5.46
CA LEU A 40 -12.36 18.54 5.00
C LEU A 40 -11.67 17.17 5.12
N GLY A 41 -12.44 16.11 5.38
CA GLY A 41 -11.94 14.78 5.68
C GLY A 41 -11.28 14.69 7.05
N ARG A 42 -10.60 13.57 7.29
CA ARG A 42 -9.85 13.30 8.53
C ARG A 42 -8.42 12.90 8.18
N ILE A 43 -7.46 13.46 8.90
CA ILE A 43 -6.04 13.08 8.81
C ILE A 43 -5.88 11.63 9.24
N LEU A 44 -5.06 10.86 8.52
CA LEU A 44 -4.73 9.48 8.80
C LEU A 44 -3.22 9.38 9.05
N ILE A 45 -2.82 8.90 10.22
CA ILE A 45 -1.42 8.69 10.57
C ILE A 45 -1.19 7.28 11.09
N GLY A 46 -0.08 6.66 10.71
CA GLY A 46 0.26 5.32 11.19
C GLY A 46 0.95 5.33 12.55
N SER A 47 0.68 4.29 13.32
CA SER A 47 1.04 4.12 14.72
C SER A 47 1.25 2.63 15.03
N SER A 48 1.50 2.34 16.31
CA SER A 48 1.61 0.98 16.86
C SER A 48 0.54 0.74 17.92
N PHE A 49 0.37 -0.50 18.37
CA PHE A 49 -0.59 -0.80 19.44
C PHE A 49 -0.14 -0.17 20.77
N PRO A 50 -1.07 0.33 21.62
CA PRO A 50 -0.73 1.06 22.84
C PRO A 50 0.22 0.33 23.80
N THR A 51 0.18 -1.01 23.83
CA THR A 51 1.01 -1.86 24.71
C THR A 51 2.28 -2.37 24.04
N SER A 52 2.48 -2.09 22.75
CA SER A 52 3.70 -2.48 22.03
C SER A 52 4.76 -1.41 22.23
N ALA A 53 6.02 -1.81 22.40
CA ALA A 53 7.19 -0.93 22.25
C ALA A 53 7.42 -0.60 20.76
N GLY A 54 6.35 -0.35 20.02
CA GLY A 54 6.36 -0.12 18.57
C GLY A 54 6.67 1.33 18.24
N ARG A 55 6.96 1.58 16.96
CA ARG A 55 7.23 2.94 16.48
C ARG A 55 5.94 3.76 16.52
N ARG A 56 6.08 5.08 16.65
CA ARG A 56 4.99 6.04 16.52
C ARG A 56 5.56 7.34 15.96
N MET A 57 4.73 8.09 15.23
CA MET A 57 5.06 9.46 14.86
C MET A 57 5.34 10.29 16.12
N THR A 58 6.37 11.12 16.08
CA THR A 58 6.80 11.93 17.23
C THR A 58 5.65 12.75 17.79
N ARG A 59 5.68 12.94 19.12
CA ARG A 59 4.62 13.68 19.81
C ARG A 59 4.46 15.10 19.28
N VAL A 60 5.56 15.79 18.96
CA VAL A 60 5.53 17.18 18.49
C VAL A 60 4.76 17.33 17.17
N VAL A 61 4.87 16.35 16.27
CA VAL A 61 4.13 16.34 15.00
C VAL A 61 2.67 15.98 15.25
N ARG A 62 2.40 14.95 16.07
CA ARG A 62 1.02 14.58 16.43
C ARG A 62 0.28 15.75 17.09
N ASP A 63 0.86 16.36 18.12
CA ASP A 63 0.27 17.49 18.83
C ASP A 63 0.00 18.67 17.88
N PHE A 64 0.89 18.92 16.91
CA PHE A 64 0.67 19.91 15.86
C PHE A 64 -0.55 19.58 14.99
N LEU A 65 -0.69 18.33 14.52
CA LEU A 65 -1.81 17.90 13.68
C LEU A 65 -3.15 17.97 14.44
N TYR A 66 -3.18 17.48 15.69
CA TYR A 66 -4.37 17.57 16.54
C TYR A 66 -4.76 19.02 16.83
N ALA A 67 -3.80 19.92 17.03
CA ALA A 67 -4.06 21.33 17.27
C ALA A 67 -4.68 22.07 16.07
N GLN A 68 -4.65 21.51 14.86
CA GLN A 68 -5.32 22.11 13.69
C GLN A 68 -6.85 21.93 13.73
N GLN A 69 -7.36 20.95 14.50
CA GLN A 69 -8.77 20.66 14.78
C GLN A 69 -9.63 20.22 13.58
N VAL A 70 -9.60 20.97 12.47
CA VAL A 70 -10.56 20.89 11.36
C VAL A 70 -10.50 19.61 10.52
N GLN A 71 -9.50 18.76 10.75
CA GLN A 71 -9.32 17.44 10.11
C GLN A 71 -9.07 16.32 11.14
N ALA A 72 -9.54 16.50 12.38
CA ALA A 72 -9.62 15.51 13.48
C ALA A 72 -8.91 14.15 13.21
N PRO A 73 -7.58 14.05 13.50
CA PRO A 73 -6.77 12.90 13.11
C PRO A 73 -7.28 11.53 13.61
N VAL A 74 -6.94 10.48 12.87
CA VAL A 74 -7.16 9.06 13.18
C VAL A 74 -5.83 8.34 13.12
N GLU A 75 -5.51 7.57 14.17
CA GLU A 75 -4.33 6.71 14.18
C GLU A 75 -4.67 5.31 13.65
N LEU A 76 -3.91 4.88 12.64
CA LEU A 76 -3.96 3.56 12.02
C LEU A 76 -2.82 2.69 12.53
N TYR A 77 -2.95 1.38 12.39
CA TYR A 77 -1.87 0.44 12.70
C TYR A 77 -0.99 0.23 11.46
N SER A 78 0.17 0.89 11.40
CA SER A 78 1.14 0.75 10.30
C SER A 78 2.45 0.11 10.74
N ASP A 79 2.70 0.00 12.05
CA ASP A 79 3.99 -0.49 12.55
C ASP A 79 4.29 -1.94 12.13
N TRP A 80 3.34 -2.71 11.59
CA TRP A 80 3.59 -4.03 11.00
C TRP A 80 4.41 -3.98 9.70
N LEU A 81 4.49 -2.84 9.02
CA LEU A 81 5.32 -2.63 7.81
C LEU A 81 6.75 -2.22 8.17
N SER A 82 7.73 -2.57 7.34
CA SER A 82 9.13 -2.22 7.58
C SER A 82 9.37 -0.72 7.46
N MET A 83 8.79 -0.07 6.43
CA MET A 83 8.75 1.39 6.34
C MET A 83 7.76 1.97 7.34
N GLY A 84 6.59 1.36 7.48
CA GLY A 84 5.63 1.70 8.54
C GLY A 84 4.69 2.82 8.13
N HIS A 85 4.41 2.98 6.85
CA HIS A 85 3.64 4.10 6.31
C HIS A 85 2.21 3.66 5.96
N VAL A 86 1.25 4.56 6.06
CA VAL A 86 -0.16 4.26 5.77
C VAL A 86 -0.42 4.16 4.26
N ASP A 87 0.32 4.92 3.46
CA ASP A 87 0.20 4.91 2.00
C ASP A 87 0.59 3.56 1.37
N GLU A 88 1.34 2.72 2.07
CA GLU A 88 1.70 1.36 1.67
C GLU A 88 0.51 0.40 1.66
N PHE A 89 -0.62 0.70 2.31
CA PHE A 89 -1.75 -0.24 2.37
C PHE A 89 -3.12 0.37 2.13
N VAL A 90 -3.25 1.70 2.11
CA VAL A 90 -4.51 2.38 1.81
C VAL A 90 -4.32 3.62 0.94
N THR A 91 -5.24 3.81 -0.01
CA THR A 91 -5.38 5.06 -0.77
C THR A 91 -6.84 5.33 -1.09
N PHE A 92 -7.15 6.50 -1.66
CA PHE A 92 -8.49 6.89 -2.06
C PHE A 92 -8.51 7.34 -3.51
N VAL A 93 -9.53 6.90 -4.25
CA VAL A 93 -9.76 7.32 -5.65
C VAL A 93 -11.16 7.93 -5.78
N PRO A 94 -11.32 8.98 -6.60
CA PRO A 94 -12.65 9.51 -6.89
C PRO A 94 -13.42 8.52 -7.76
N THR A 95 -14.74 8.53 -7.65
CA THR A 95 -15.63 7.75 -8.52
C THR A 95 -16.70 8.64 -9.12
N SER A 96 -17.21 8.24 -10.29
CA SER A 96 -18.33 8.93 -10.94
C SER A 96 -19.71 8.51 -10.42
N ASP A 97 -19.76 7.52 -9.51
CA ASP A 97 -20.99 7.01 -8.94
C ASP A 97 -21.45 7.81 -7.72
N THR A 98 -22.55 7.37 -7.09
CA THR A 98 -23.18 8.07 -5.96
C THR A 98 -22.30 8.16 -4.72
N LYS A 99 -21.31 7.27 -4.56
CA LYS A 99 -20.42 7.23 -3.40
C LYS A 99 -19.27 8.24 -3.51
N ARG A 100 -19.04 8.85 -4.68
CA ARG A 100 -18.01 9.88 -4.99
C ARG A 100 -16.55 9.47 -4.82
N PHE A 101 -16.25 8.45 -4.01
CA PHE A 101 -14.93 7.86 -3.88
C PHE A 101 -15.01 6.36 -3.59
N ARG A 102 -13.85 5.69 -3.70
CA ARG A 102 -13.57 4.38 -3.10
C ARG A 102 -12.29 4.42 -2.31
N MET A 103 -12.28 3.69 -1.21
CA MET A 103 -11.07 3.37 -0.47
C MET A 103 -10.45 2.11 -1.09
N LEU A 104 -9.21 2.20 -1.52
CA LEU A 104 -8.47 1.06 -2.04
C LEU A 104 -7.59 0.51 -0.93
N MET A 105 -7.63 -0.81 -0.70
CA MET A 105 -6.79 -1.48 0.28
C MET A 105 -5.92 -2.55 -0.36
N ALA A 106 -4.66 -2.65 0.05
CA ALA A 106 -3.82 -3.80 -0.29
C ALA A 106 -4.44 -5.09 0.29
N SER A 107 -4.43 -6.19 -0.45
CA SER A 107 -5.07 -7.43 -0.03
C SER A 107 -4.31 -8.69 -0.46
N PRO A 108 -3.56 -9.32 0.46
CA PRO A 108 -3.06 -10.68 0.28
C PRO A 108 -4.13 -11.70 -0.04
N ALA A 109 -5.29 -11.63 0.61
CA ALA A 109 -6.39 -12.54 0.35
C ALA A 109 -6.87 -12.46 -1.11
N ALA A 110 -7.01 -11.25 -1.67
CA ALA A 110 -7.36 -11.05 -3.07
C ALA A 110 -6.30 -11.64 -4.02
N CYS A 111 -5.00 -11.47 -3.71
CA CYS A 111 -3.93 -12.02 -4.53
C CYS A 111 -3.91 -13.56 -4.51
N TYR A 112 -4.02 -14.18 -3.34
CA TYR A 112 -4.10 -15.64 -3.23
C TYR A 112 -5.33 -16.20 -3.92
N LYS A 113 -6.48 -15.51 -3.86
CA LYS A 113 -7.70 -15.90 -4.58
C LYS A 113 -7.45 -15.90 -6.10
N LEU A 114 -6.94 -14.79 -6.64
CA LEU A 114 -6.61 -14.67 -8.06
C LEU A 114 -5.63 -15.76 -8.51
N PHE A 115 -4.56 -15.99 -7.75
CA PHE A 115 -3.55 -17.00 -8.10
C PHE A 115 -4.12 -18.42 -8.08
N ARG A 116 -5.00 -18.74 -7.13
CA ARG A 116 -5.71 -20.04 -7.10
C ARG A 116 -6.67 -20.21 -8.28
N GLU A 117 -7.36 -19.14 -8.69
CA GLU A 117 -8.21 -19.15 -9.89
C GLU A 117 -7.36 -19.44 -11.14
N LYS A 118 -6.26 -18.71 -11.33
CA LYS A 118 -5.33 -18.95 -12.44
C LYS A 118 -4.70 -20.34 -12.41
N GLN A 119 -4.37 -20.88 -11.24
CA GLN A 119 -3.90 -22.26 -11.11
C GLN A 119 -4.96 -23.27 -11.59
N LYS A 120 -6.24 -23.08 -11.22
CA LYS A 120 -7.35 -23.94 -11.64
C LYS A 120 -7.63 -23.86 -13.15
N GLU A 121 -7.37 -22.70 -13.75
CA GLU A 121 -7.42 -22.49 -15.22
C GLU A 121 -6.23 -23.12 -15.97
N GLY A 122 -5.33 -23.84 -15.28
CA GLY A 122 -4.15 -24.47 -15.88
C GLY A 122 -2.94 -23.55 -16.03
N GLN A 123 -3.01 -22.31 -15.50
CA GLN A 123 -1.95 -21.30 -15.62
C GLN A 123 -0.94 -21.34 -14.44
N GLY A 124 -0.86 -22.45 -13.71
CA GLY A 124 0.00 -22.58 -12.53
C GLY A 124 1.50 -22.35 -12.80
N GLU A 125 1.96 -22.60 -14.02
CA GLU A 125 3.36 -22.36 -14.44
C GLU A 125 3.61 -20.95 -14.98
N ALA A 126 2.61 -20.06 -14.99
CA ALA A 126 2.78 -18.67 -15.39
C ALA A 126 3.83 -17.99 -14.49
N THR A 127 4.83 -17.38 -15.12
CA THR A 127 6.01 -16.81 -14.46
C THR A 127 5.83 -15.34 -14.12
N MET A 128 6.22 -14.94 -12.92
CA MET A 128 6.38 -13.54 -12.52
C MET A 128 7.70 -12.95 -13.02
N PHE A 129 7.81 -11.61 -13.05
CA PHE A 129 9.04 -10.87 -13.34
C PHE A 129 9.64 -11.05 -14.75
N LYS A 130 8.83 -11.49 -15.73
CA LYS A 130 9.23 -11.60 -17.14
C LYS A 130 9.56 -10.20 -17.71
N GLY A 131 10.67 -10.07 -18.43
CA GLY A 131 11.14 -8.80 -19.03
C GLY A 131 12.26 -8.09 -18.24
N LYS A 132 12.62 -8.57 -17.04
CA LYS A 132 13.87 -8.16 -16.37
C LYS A 132 15.03 -8.95 -16.97
N GLY A 133 15.82 -8.31 -17.84
CA GLY A 133 16.97 -8.91 -18.51
C GLY A 133 18.01 -9.47 -17.54
N ASP A 134 18.78 -10.45 -18.02
CA ASP A 134 19.85 -11.20 -17.33
C ASP A 134 21.02 -10.36 -16.75
N ASN A 135 20.90 -9.03 -16.66
CA ASN A 135 21.94 -8.13 -16.16
C ASN A 135 21.82 -7.84 -14.65
N GLY A 136 21.55 -8.85 -13.84
CA GLY A 136 22.08 -8.98 -12.46
C GLY A 136 21.88 -7.85 -11.43
N GLN A 137 21.05 -6.82 -11.67
CA GLN A 137 20.98 -5.63 -10.80
C GLN A 137 19.65 -5.38 -10.07
N LEU A 138 18.62 -6.20 -10.32
CA LEU A 138 17.77 -6.59 -9.19
C LEU A 138 18.38 -7.87 -8.67
N GLN A 139 19.47 -7.70 -7.91
CA GLN A 139 19.81 -8.66 -6.88
C GLN A 139 18.48 -8.96 -6.19
N LEU A 140 17.98 -10.17 -6.41
CA LEU A 140 17.32 -10.88 -5.36
C LEU A 140 18.31 -10.84 -4.18
N SER A 141 18.22 -9.79 -3.35
CA SER A 141 18.54 -9.87 -1.94
C SER A 141 17.46 -10.67 -1.22
N PHE A 142 16.50 -11.23 -1.97
CA PHE A 142 15.69 -12.38 -1.61
C PHE A 142 16.62 -13.61 -1.45
N ASP A 143 17.25 -13.72 -0.27
CA ASP A 143 17.89 -14.94 0.24
C ASP A 143 16.85 -16.08 0.36
N ILE A 144 16.35 -16.62 -0.76
CA ILE A 144 15.55 -17.85 -0.79
C ILE A 144 16.47 -19.09 -0.83
N ALA A 145 17.79 -18.91 -1.00
CA ALA A 145 18.74 -20.00 -1.20
C ALA A 145 19.87 -20.10 -0.14
N ARG A 146 19.68 -19.61 1.10
CA ARG A 146 20.73 -19.66 2.14
C ARG A 146 20.55 -20.68 3.26
N ALA A 147 19.55 -21.56 3.17
CA ALA A 147 19.29 -22.59 4.19
C ALA A 147 19.77 -24.02 3.81
N ALA A 148 20.45 -24.22 2.68
CA ALA A 148 20.96 -25.56 2.29
C ALA A 148 22.50 -25.64 2.39
N PRO A 149 23.06 -26.71 2.99
CA PRO A 149 24.50 -26.95 3.01
C PRO A 149 25.09 -27.05 1.60
N GLN A 150 26.32 -26.57 1.42
CA GLN A 150 27.01 -26.40 0.13
C GLN A 150 27.10 -27.67 -0.74
N SER A 151 26.90 -28.87 -0.17
CA SER A 151 27.01 -30.16 -0.86
C SER A 151 25.76 -30.58 -1.66
N SER A 152 24.70 -29.77 -1.70
CA SER A 152 23.42 -30.14 -2.34
C SER A 152 22.84 -29.05 -3.25
N ARG A 153 23.69 -28.35 -4.03
CA ARG A 153 23.21 -27.43 -5.08
C ARG A 153 22.89 -28.22 -6.36
N PRO A 154 21.65 -28.19 -6.88
CA PRO A 154 21.37 -28.70 -8.21
C PRO A 154 21.94 -27.74 -9.25
N VAL A 155 22.83 -28.23 -10.11
CA VAL A 155 23.20 -27.58 -11.36
C VAL A 155 22.07 -27.86 -12.35
N GLY A 156 21.18 -26.88 -12.54
CA GLY A 156 20.10 -26.96 -13.51
C GLY A 156 19.49 -25.58 -13.81
N PRO A 157 19.08 -25.29 -15.05
CA PRO A 157 18.62 -23.96 -15.49
C PRO A 157 17.25 -23.51 -14.94
N ASP A 158 16.54 -24.34 -14.16
CA ASP A 158 15.13 -24.12 -13.77
C ASP A 158 14.87 -23.54 -12.37
N THR A 159 15.92 -23.20 -11.62
CA THR A 159 15.79 -22.68 -10.23
C THR A 159 15.44 -21.19 -10.15
N LYS A 160 15.40 -20.45 -11.27
CA LYS A 160 15.31 -18.97 -11.26
C LYS A 160 13.91 -18.37 -11.46
N ARG A 161 12.91 -19.14 -11.92
CA ARG A 161 11.59 -18.61 -12.27
C ARG A 161 10.60 -18.74 -11.11
N VAL A 162 10.01 -17.63 -10.67
CA VAL A 162 8.91 -17.60 -9.70
C VAL A 162 7.61 -17.82 -10.46
N THR A 163 6.87 -18.89 -10.15
CA THR A 163 5.58 -19.24 -10.78
C THR A 163 4.43 -19.17 -9.78
N ILE A 164 3.19 -19.16 -10.27
CA ILE A 164 2.00 -19.24 -9.42
C ILE A 164 2.05 -20.48 -8.50
N ASN A 165 2.39 -21.65 -9.05
CA ASN A 165 2.53 -22.89 -8.28
C ASN A 165 3.52 -22.75 -7.13
N LYS A 166 4.70 -22.15 -7.38
CA LYS A 166 5.72 -21.92 -6.34
C LYS A 166 5.26 -20.94 -5.26
N VAL A 167 4.49 -19.90 -5.61
CA VAL A 167 3.94 -18.96 -4.63
C VAL A 167 2.88 -19.63 -3.77
N LEU A 168 1.96 -20.39 -4.39
CA LEU A 168 0.87 -21.05 -3.69
C LEU A 168 1.34 -22.22 -2.82
N SER A 169 2.41 -22.92 -3.19
CA SER A 169 3.00 -24.02 -2.41
C SER A 169 3.94 -23.54 -1.29
N ASN A 170 4.21 -22.24 -1.17
CA ASN A 170 5.10 -21.70 -0.15
C ASN A 170 4.31 -21.43 1.15
N GLU A 171 4.34 -22.39 2.06
CA GLU A 171 3.62 -22.32 3.34
C GLU A 171 4.07 -21.15 4.23
N ILE A 172 5.37 -20.83 4.24
CA ILE A 172 5.93 -19.71 5.02
C ILE A 172 5.36 -18.40 4.49
N LEU A 173 5.40 -18.18 3.18
CA LEU A 173 4.87 -16.97 2.55
C LEU A 173 3.36 -16.85 2.80
N MET A 174 2.62 -17.96 2.75
CA MET A 174 1.19 -17.99 3.05
C MET A 174 0.91 -17.60 4.51
N GLN A 175 1.64 -18.15 5.48
CA GLN A 175 1.47 -17.80 6.90
C GLN A 175 1.80 -16.33 7.17
N GLN A 176 2.86 -15.81 6.55
CA GLN A 176 3.23 -14.39 6.62
C GLN A 176 2.10 -13.51 6.08
N ASN A 177 1.53 -13.85 4.93
CA ASN A 177 0.46 -13.07 4.31
C ASN A 177 -0.88 -13.20 5.04
N GLN A 178 -1.16 -14.32 5.72
CA GLN A 178 -2.29 -14.43 6.64
C GLN A 178 -2.14 -13.48 7.84
N TYR A 179 -0.94 -13.34 8.39
CA TYR A 179 -0.65 -12.34 9.42
C TYR A 179 -0.86 -10.92 8.89
N VAL A 180 -0.28 -10.59 7.72
CA VAL A 180 -0.44 -9.27 7.10
C VAL A 180 -1.90 -8.95 6.81
N GLN A 181 -2.68 -9.90 6.29
CA GLN A 181 -4.11 -9.70 6.06
C GLN A 181 -4.84 -9.32 7.35
N ARG A 182 -4.54 -9.97 8.50
CA ARG A 182 -5.13 -9.57 9.79
C ARG A 182 -4.75 -8.15 10.21
N CYS A 183 -3.52 -7.70 9.91
CA CYS A 183 -3.11 -6.32 10.18
C CYS A 183 -3.89 -5.32 9.31
N ILE A 184 -4.14 -5.66 8.05
CA ILE A 184 -4.93 -4.86 7.11
C ILE A 184 -6.41 -4.84 7.53
N ASP A 185 -6.97 -5.99 7.89
CA ASP A 185 -8.36 -6.13 8.35
C ASP A 185 -8.62 -5.29 9.61
N TRP A 186 -7.67 -5.27 10.55
CA TRP A 186 -7.75 -4.40 11.73
C TRP A 186 -7.88 -2.92 11.34
N ASN A 187 -7.12 -2.47 10.34
CA ASN A 187 -7.24 -1.11 9.82
C ASN A 187 -8.52 -0.88 9.05
N ARG A 188 -9.00 -1.88 8.29
CA ARG A 188 -10.30 -1.84 7.60
C ARG A 188 -11.42 -1.52 8.60
N ASP A 189 -11.42 -2.18 9.75
CA ASP A 189 -12.41 -1.96 10.80
C ASP A 189 -12.31 -0.57 11.44
N ILE A 190 -11.08 -0.08 11.71
CA ILE A 190 -10.86 1.30 12.17
C ILE A 190 -11.39 2.30 11.13
N LEU A 191 -11.03 2.15 9.86
CA LEU A 191 -11.41 3.07 8.80
C LEU A 191 -12.92 3.07 8.58
N LYS A 192 -13.56 1.90 8.56
CA LYS A 192 -15.03 1.80 8.49
C LYS A 192 -15.70 2.54 9.64
N LYS A 193 -15.23 2.35 10.86
CA LYS A 193 -15.77 3.02 12.04
C LYS A 193 -15.54 4.54 12.01
N GLU A 194 -14.29 4.96 11.78
CA GLU A 194 -13.85 6.35 11.95
C GLU A 194 -14.17 7.25 10.74
N LEU A 195 -14.47 6.64 9.58
CA LEU A 195 -14.85 7.34 8.35
C LEU A 195 -16.29 7.01 7.90
N GLY A 196 -17.02 6.18 8.63
CA GLY A 196 -18.41 5.83 8.31
C GLY A 196 -18.56 5.02 7.02
N LEU A 197 -17.57 4.19 6.70
CA LEU A 197 -17.54 3.40 5.46
C LEU A 197 -18.21 2.04 5.62
N THR A 198 -18.75 1.56 4.52
CA THR A 198 -19.30 0.21 4.33
C THR A 198 -18.40 -0.60 3.40
N GLU A 199 -18.63 -1.90 3.30
CA GLU A 199 -17.89 -2.77 2.37
C GLU A 199 -18.03 -2.33 0.90
N GLU A 200 -19.15 -1.70 0.54
CA GLU A 200 -19.37 -1.17 -0.81
C GLU A 200 -18.44 -0.02 -1.18
N ASP A 201 -17.89 0.67 -0.17
CA ASP A 201 -17.00 1.81 -0.33
C ASP A 201 -15.53 1.37 -0.49
N ILE A 202 -15.25 0.07 -0.39
CA ILE A 202 -13.90 -0.49 -0.32
C ILE A 202 -13.64 -1.42 -1.51
N VAL A 203 -12.48 -1.27 -2.13
CA VAL A 203 -11.99 -2.16 -3.19
C VAL A 203 -10.64 -2.75 -2.77
N ASP A 204 -10.58 -4.07 -2.77
CA ASP A 204 -9.37 -4.82 -2.42
C ASP A 204 -8.48 -5.04 -3.65
N LEU A 205 -7.27 -4.46 -3.63
CA LEU A 205 -6.27 -4.66 -4.67
C LEU A 205 -5.33 -5.81 -4.31
N PRO A 206 -5.06 -6.75 -5.24
CA PRO A 206 -4.10 -7.82 -5.02
C PRO A 206 -2.72 -7.30 -4.61
N ALA A 207 -2.24 -7.70 -3.43
CA ALA A 207 -0.90 -7.40 -2.94
C ALA A 207 -0.29 -8.64 -2.29
N LEU A 208 1.03 -8.76 -2.25
CA LEU A 208 1.72 -9.77 -1.43
C LEU A 208 2.88 -9.14 -0.70
N PHE A 209 3.20 -9.69 0.46
CA PHE A 209 4.27 -9.23 1.32
C PHE A 209 5.15 -10.41 1.73
N LYS A 210 6.36 -10.12 2.18
CA LYS A 210 7.21 -11.03 2.96
C LYS A 210 7.64 -10.33 4.23
N LEU A 211 7.88 -11.09 5.29
CA LEU A 211 8.44 -10.51 6.51
C LEU A 211 9.97 -10.43 6.43
N ASP A 212 10.54 -9.32 6.86
CA ASP A 212 11.97 -9.14 7.06
C ASP A 212 12.45 -9.83 8.36
N LYS A 213 13.74 -9.66 8.69
CA LYS A 213 14.34 -10.31 9.86
C LYS A 213 13.79 -9.79 11.19
N GLN A 214 13.13 -8.62 11.18
CA GLN A 214 12.50 -7.99 12.31
C GLN A 214 11.00 -8.35 12.40
N GLY A 215 10.51 -9.22 11.51
CA GLY A 215 9.11 -9.62 11.45
C GLY A 215 8.21 -8.53 10.86
N LYS A 216 8.76 -7.52 10.18
CA LYS A 216 8.01 -6.43 9.55
C LYS A 216 7.80 -6.72 8.06
N ALA A 217 6.65 -6.36 7.54
CA ALA A 217 6.28 -6.64 6.16
C ALA A 217 6.97 -5.70 5.16
N ILE A 218 7.46 -6.26 4.06
CA ILE A 218 7.88 -5.54 2.86
C ILE A 218 7.17 -6.11 1.63
N PRO A 219 6.86 -5.30 0.62
CA PRO A 219 6.20 -5.77 -0.60
C PRO A 219 6.98 -6.92 -1.27
N TYR A 220 6.27 -7.97 -1.68
CA TYR A 220 6.85 -9.10 -2.43
C TYR A 220 7.04 -8.75 -3.91
N PHE A 221 6.12 -7.94 -4.44
CA PHE A 221 6.18 -7.28 -5.74
C PHE A 221 5.64 -5.85 -5.57
N PRO A 222 5.84 -4.94 -6.54
CA PRO A 222 5.35 -3.56 -6.45
C PRO A 222 3.88 -3.45 -6.04
N ASN A 223 3.61 -2.71 -4.98
CA ASN A 223 2.30 -2.64 -4.37
C ASN A 223 1.43 -1.60 -5.07
N MET A 224 0.45 -2.08 -5.83
CA MET A 224 -0.41 -1.26 -6.68
C MET A 224 -1.22 -0.19 -5.93
N VAL A 225 -1.42 -0.31 -4.61
CA VAL A 225 -2.10 0.73 -3.80
C VAL A 225 -1.30 2.04 -3.71
N THR A 226 0.03 1.97 -3.90
CA THR A 226 0.96 3.12 -3.85
C THR A 226 0.97 3.95 -5.15
N MET A 227 -0.21 4.11 -5.75
CA MET A 227 -0.43 4.80 -7.01
C MET A 227 -0.48 6.33 -6.88
N ILE A 228 -0.21 7.03 -7.98
CA ILE A 228 -0.48 8.46 -8.12
C ILE A 228 -1.92 8.63 -8.59
N VAL A 229 -2.71 9.45 -7.89
CA VAL A 229 -4.11 9.74 -8.24
C VAL A 229 -4.24 11.15 -8.79
N LEU A 230 -4.43 11.27 -10.12
CA LEU A 230 -4.62 12.55 -10.83
C LEU A 230 -6.03 12.60 -11.43
N ALA A 231 -7.00 12.97 -10.60
CA ALA A 231 -8.42 12.90 -10.94
C ALA A 231 -8.81 11.48 -11.38
N LYS A 232 -9.06 11.25 -12.68
CA LYS A 232 -9.43 9.94 -13.22
C LYS A 232 -8.24 9.10 -13.65
N ASP A 233 -7.08 9.72 -13.85
CA ASP A 233 -5.87 9.05 -14.31
C ASP A 233 -5.06 8.53 -13.12
N LEU A 234 -4.76 7.23 -13.13
CA LEU A 234 -4.05 6.53 -12.09
C LEU A 234 -2.68 6.07 -12.61
N GLY A 235 -1.61 6.59 -12.00
CA GLY A 235 -0.25 6.10 -12.20
C GLY A 235 0.02 4.92 -11.26
N VAL A 236 -0.29 3.71 -11.69
CA VAL A 236 -0.22 2.50 -10.86
C VAL A 236 1.18 1.87 -10.99
N PRO A 237 1.88 1.51 -9.90
CA PRO A 237 3.12 0.75 -10.00
C PRO A 237 2.92 -0.54 -10.78
N LYS A 238 3.76 -0.81 -11.79
CA LYS A 238 3.67 -2.06 -12.56
C LYS A 238 4.03 -3.25 -11.64
N PRO A 239 3.14 -4.23 -11.44
CA PRO A 239 3.35 -5.29 -10.45
C PRO A 239 4.29 -6.41 -10.93
N PHE A 240 4.57 -6.51 -12.23
CA PHE A 240 5.36 -7.60 -12.83
C PHE A 240 4.86 -9.01 -12.43
N GLY A 241 3.54 -9.15 -12.34
CA GLY A 241 2.87 -10.40 -11.99
C GLY A 241 2.99 -11.51 -13.03
N PRO A 242 2.34 -12.65 -12.80
CA PRO A 242 2.31 -13.77 -13.73
C PRO A 242 1.76 -13.35 -15.10
N MET A 243 2.45 -13.77 -16.16
CA MET A 243 2.01 -13.55 -17.54
C MET A 243 1.09 -14.69 -17.99
N VAL A 244 -0.19 -14.38 -18.20
CA VAL A 244 -1.23 -15.29 -18.69
C VAL A 244 -1.69 -14.77 -20.05
N GLU A 245 -1.61 -15.61 -21.08
CA GLU A 245 -2.01 -15.25 -22.46
C GLU A 245 -1.35 -13.97 -23.02
N GLY A 246 -0.16 -13.63 -22.52
CA GLY A 246 0.58 -12.44 -22.95
C GLY A 246 0.33 -11.18 -22.13
N GLU A 247 -0.57 -11.22 -21.14
CA GLU A 247 -0.87 -10.11 -20.25
C GLU A 247 -0.55 -10.42 -18.78
N CYS A 248 -0.27 -9.38 -17.99
CA CYS A 248 -0.07 -9.54 -16.55
C CYS A 248 -1.42 -9.66 -15.85
N CYS A 249 -1.69 -10.80 -15.20
CA CYS A 249 -2.99 -11.03 -14.56
C CYS A 249 -3.30 -10.07 -13.40
N LEU A 250 -2.27 -9.52 -12.74
CA LEU A 250 -2.44 -8.50 -11.70
C LEU A 250 -2.85 -7.15 -12.30
N GLU A 251 -2.29 -6.76 -13.45
CA GLU A 251 -2.70 -5.54 -14.14
C GLU A 251 -4.14 -5.66 -14.64
N GLN A 252 -4.46 -6.81 -15.25
CA GLN A 252 -5.81 -7.11 -15.72
C GLN A 252 -6.83 -7.07 -14.58
N GLN A 253 -6.51 -7.68 -13.43
CA GLN A 253 -7.38 -7.65 -12.25
C GLN A 253 -7.56 -6.23 -11.70
N THR A 254 -6.51 -5.41 -11.69
CA THR A 254 -6.63 -4.02 -11.23
C THR A 254 -7.48 -3.19 -12.19
N ARG A 255 -7.34 -3.37 -13.51
CA ARG A 255 -8.22 -2.73 -14.50
C ARG A 255 -9.67 -3.15 -14.32
N SER A 256 -9.95 -4.44 -14.16
CA SER A 256 -11.32 -4.94 -14.00
C SER A 256 -12.02 -4.41 -12.75
N LEU A 257 -11.28 -4.05 -11.71
CA LEU A 257 -11.81 -3.44 -10.50
C LEU A 257 -12.02 -1.92 -10.62
N LEU A 258 -11.12 -1.21 -11.31
CA LEU A 258 -11.08 0.26 -11.27
C LEU A 258 -11.69 0.94 -12.50
N GLU A 259 -11.56 0.36 -13.69
CA GLU A 259 -12.09 0.95 -14.93
C GLU A 259 -13.62 1.07 -14.94
N PRO A 260 -14.41 0.12 -14.37
CA PRO A 260 -15.85 0.29 -14.23
C PRO A 260 -16.26 1.49 -13.36
N LEU A 261 -15.35 2.02 -12.54
CA LEU A 261 -15.57 3.22 -11.72
C LEU A 261 -15.28 4.53 -12.49
N GLY A 262 -14.92 4.43 -13.78
CA GLY A 262 -14.55 5.55 -14.63
C GLY A 262 -13.10 6.02 -14.47
N LEU A 263 -12.22 5.14 -13.99
CA LEU A 263 -10.80 5.40 -13.77
C LEU A 263 -9.94 4.85 -14.92
N HIS A 264 -8.80 5.48 -15.19
CA HIS A 264 -7.86 5.07 -16.22
C HIS A 264 -6.55 4.61 -15.59
N CYS A 265 -6.22 3.32 -15.74
CA CYS A 265 -5.03 2.73 -15.13
C CYS A 265 -3.84 2.75 -16.10
N LEU A 266 -2.83 3.57 -15.81
CA LEU A 266 -1.53 3.55 -16.48
C LEU A 266 -0.50 2.88 -15.57
N PHE A 267 0.04 1.74 -16.02
CA PHE A 267 1.05 0.99 -15.24
C PHE A 267 2.46 1.53 -15.52
N LEU A 268 3.10 2.05 -14.47
CA LEU A 268 4.39 2.72 -14.52
C LEU A 268 5.52 1.74 -14.21
N GLU A 269 6.51 1.65 -15.10
CA GLU A 269 7.69 0.81 -14.91
C GLU A 269 8.71 1.51 -14.01
N ASP A 270 8.64 1.26 -12.70
CA ASP A 270 9.39 2.03 -11.69
C ASP A 270 10.52 1.25 -10.98
N VAL A 271 10.85 0.06 -11.48
CA VAL A 271 11.67 -0.92 -10.74
C VAL A 271 13.13 -0.50 -10.58
N THR A 272 13.73 0.07 -11.61
CA THR A 272 15.17 0.38 -11.59
C THR A 272 15.48 1.64 -10.77
N SER A 273 14.51 2.56 -10.60
CA SER A 273 14.74 3.84 -9.92
C SER A 273 14.30 3.84 -8.45
N TYR A 274 13.23 3.11 -8.06
CA TYR A 274 12.65 3.22 -6.71
C TYR A 274 12.48 1.88 -5.97
N HIS A 275 12.01 0.80 -6.61
CA HIS A 275 11.80 -0.49 -5.91
C HIS A 275 13.10 -1.12 -5.40
N GLY A 276 14.24 -0.87 -6.05
CA GLY A 276 15.56 -1.29 -5.55
C GLY A 276 15.97 -0.63 -4.23
N ARG A 277 15.26 0.42 -3.79
CA ARG A 277 15.53 1.19 -2.55
C ARG A 277 14.38 1.14 -1.54
N PHE A 278 13.52 0.11 -1.61
CA PHE A 278 12.35 -0.04 -0.74
C PHE A 278 11.28 1.06 -0.89
N GLY A 279 11.31 1.83 -1.98
CA GLY A 279 10.28 2.82 -2.31
C GLY A 279 9.43 2.37 -3.49
N GLU A 280 8.19 2.84 -3.54
CA GLU A 280 7.28 2.70 -4.68
C GLU A 280 7.01 4.07 -5.33
N VAL A 281 6.18 4.14 -6.37
CA VAL A 281 5.89 5.37 -7.14
C VAL A 281 5.49 6.55 -6.23
N ARG A 282 4.66 6.30 -5.21
CA ARG A 282 4.25 7.33 -4.24
C ARG A 282 5.40 7.81 -3.34
N CYS A 283 6.41 6.98 -3.08
CA CYS A 283 7.60 7.39 -2.32
C CYS A 283 8.48 8.39 -3.11
N GLY A 284 8.34 8.42 -4.44
CA GLY A 284 9.09 9.31 -5.32
C GLY A 284 8.34 10.55 -5.78
N THR A 285 7.05 10.68 -5.46
CA THR A 285 6.17 11.71 -6.05
C THR A 285 5.29 12.39 -4.99
N ASN A 286 4.91 13.64 -5.24
CA ASN A 286 3.96 14.38 -4.40
C ASN A 286 3.08 15.26 -5.29
N VAL A 287 1.83 15.47 -4.90
CA VAL A 287 0.83 16.19 -5.71
C VAL A 287 0.28 17.36 -4.91
N GLN A 288 0.56 18.58 -5.37
CA GLN A 288 -0.15 19.76 -4.86
C GLN A 288 -1.56 19.80 -5.47
N ARG A 289 -2.58 19.80 -4.62
CA ARG A 289 -3.99 19.80 -5.01
C ARG A 289 -4.64 21.15 -4.76
N ARG A 290 -5.76 21.41 -5.43
CA ARG A 290 -6.59 22.58 -5.14
C ARG A 290 -7.16 22.46 -3.72
N PRO A 291 -7.18 23.54 -2.93
CA PRO A 291 -7.87 23.55 -1.64
C PRO A 291 -9.36 23.26 -1.77
N PHE A 292 -9.97 22.77 -0.70
CA PHE A 292 -11.42 22.59 -0.65
C PHE A 292 -12.17 23.92 -0.87
N ALA A 293 -13.32 23.83 -1.54
CA ALA A 293 -14.22 24.98 -1.67
C ALA A 293 -14.87 25.34 -0.31
N PHE A 294 -15.14 24.33 0.53
CA PHE A 294 -15.64 24.50 1.89
C PHE A 294 -14.66 25.32 2.74
N LYS A 295 -15.18 26.27 3.52
CA LYS A 295 -14.37 27.17 4.33
C LYS A 295 -14.13 26.59 5.71
N TRP A 296 -12.86 26.45 6.10
CA TRP A 296 -12.50 25.76 7.35
C TRP A 296 -13.08 26.42 8.61
N TRP A 297 -13.29 27.74 8.61
CA TRP A 297 -13.92 28.46 9.72
C TRP A 297 -15.43 28.20 9.87
N HIS A 298 -16.05 27.42 8.97
CA HIS A 298 -17.41 26.90 9.13
C HIS A 298 -17.44 25.48 9.71
N VAL A 299 -16.28 24.86 9.97
CA VAL A 299 -16.24 23.59 10.71
C VAL A 299 -16.69 23.83 12.15
N LEU A 300 -17.52 22.94 12.67
CA LEU A 300 -17.84 22.84 14.09
C LEU A 300 -17.04 21.64 14.64
N PRO A 301 -15.86 21.89 15.25
CA PRO A 301 -14.92 20.82 15.61
C PRO A 301 -15.47 19.80 16.61
#